data_AF-A0A7J5C5C0-F1
#
_entry.id   AF-A0A7J5C5C0-F1
#
_cell.length_a   1.000
_cell.length_b   1.000
_cell.length_c   1.000
_cell.angle_alpha   90.00
_cell.angle_beta   90.00
_cell.angle_gamma   90.00
#
_symmetry.space_group_name_H-M   'P 1'
#
loop_
_entity.id
_entity.type
_entity.pdbx_description
1 polymer ?
#
loop_
_entity_poly.entity_id
_entity_poly.type
_entity_poly.pdbx_seq_one_letter_code
_entity_poly.pdbx_strand_id
1 'polypeptide(L)'
;MRHMGQGSLLAYMIPSSNRCRPRFLPAWRRAMTRVRQSLQRTGGELRFGPVKTDGSERAVALPLSLVDVLRGHRALQRTEREAAGDRWREHGLLFTTKIGTPIEPRNINRHFDQLCERAGVRRIRVHDLRHSCATLLYDQGVPLERIQDVLGHSSPTVTKSIYVEATRRVQQDAVDRLGFLFDA
;
A
#
# COMPACT_ATOMS: atom_id res chain seq x y z
N MET A 1 -10.00 8.10 -25.16
CA MET A 1 -10.49 8.17 -23.77
C MET A 1 -9.73 7.13 -22.93
N ARG A 2 -8.84 7.55 -22.03
CA ARG A 2 -8.00 6.63 -21.21
C ARG A 2 -8.68 6.36 -19.87
N HIS A 3 -9.18 5.14 -19.67
CA HIS A 3 -9.67 4.66 -18.38
C HIS A 3 -8.49 4.33 -17.45
N MET A 4 -8.25 5.18 -16.45
CA MET A 4 -7.39 4.87 -15.31
C MET A 4 -8.16 3.98 -14.32
N GLY A 5 -7.98 2.66 -14.44
CA GLY A 5 -8.50 1.68 -13.48
C GLY A 5 -7.62 1.63 -12.24
N GLN A 6 -8.20 1.94 -11.07
CA GLN A 6 -7.55 1.87 -9.76
C GLN A 6 -7.35 0.40 -9.37
N GLY A 7 -6.09 -0.04 -9.26
CA GLY A 7 -5.73 -1.41 -8.86
C GLY A 7 -5.42 -1.50 -7.37
N SER A 8 -6.11 -2.40 -6.65
CA SER A 8 -5.79 -2.83 -5.28
C SER A 8 -4.83 -4.03 -5.31
N LEU A 9 -3.81 -4.03 -4.45
CA LEU A 9 -2.64 -4.92 -4.49
C LEU A 9 -2.71 -5.99 -3.37
N LEU A 10 -2.42 -7.26 -3.69
CA LEU A 10 -2.36 -8.41 -2.78
C LEU A 10 -0.90 -8.81 -2.49
N ALA A 11 -0.60 -9.31 -1.30
CA ALA A 11 0.76 -9.39 -0.80
C ALA A 11 1.01 -10.75 -0.08
N TYR A 12 2.07 -11.52 -0.44
CA TYR A 12 2.51 -12.74 0.27
C TYR A 12 3.97 -12.64 0.78
N MET A 13 4.26 -13.22 1.96
CA MET A 13 5.53 -13.08 2.70
C MET A 13 6.52 -14.22 2.39
N ILE A 14 7.78 -13.91 2.07
CA ILE A 14 8.85 -14.89 1.82
C ILE A 14 10.09 -14.50 2.65
N PRO A 15 10.69 -15.41 3.44
CA PRO A 15 11.98 -15.18 4.09
C PRO A 15 13.12 -15.43 3.08
N SER A 16 14.05 -14.48 2.93
CA SER A 16 15.22 -14.64 2.04
C SER A 16 16.51 -14.35 2.81
N SER A 17 17.48 -15.25 2.64
CA SER A 17 18.78 -15.29 3.29
C SER A 17 19.83 -14.38 2.63
N ASN A 18 20.38 -13.46 3.44
CA ASN A 18 21.76 -12.97 3.52
C ASN A 18 22.60 -12.73 2.23
N ARG A 19 22.80 -11.45 1.86
CA ARG A 19 24.07 -10.69 2.03
C ARG A 19 23.99 -9.28 1.41
N CYS A 20 24.79 -8.37 1.99
CA CYS A 20 25.10 -6.97 1.60
C CYS A 20 24.27 -5.85 2.28
N ARG A 21 24.99 -4.91 2.93
CA ARG A 21 24.51 -3.85 3.85
C ARG A 21 24.14 -2.55 3.10
N PRO A 22 23.20 -1.74 3.63
CA PRO A 22 23.62 -0.48 4.26
C PRO A 22 22.91 -0.14 5.60
N ARG A 23 23.45 0.90 6.25
CA ARG A 23 23.35 1.40 7.63
C ARG A 23 22.00 1.99 8.05
N PHE A 24 20.88 1.29 7.86
CA PHE A 24 19.62 1.60 8.56
C PHE A 24 18.85 0.30 8.83
N LEU A 25 18.78 -0.09 10.12
CA LEU A 25 18.14 -1.28 10.68
C LEU A 25 18.70 -2.65 10.21
N PRO A 26 19.00 -3.59 11.14
CA PRO A 26 19.57 -4.89 10.79
C PRO A 26 18.65 -5.67 9.83
N ALA A 27 19.25 -6.16 8.72
CA ALA A 27 18.55 -6.75 7.58
C ALA A 27 17.73 -8.03 7.89
N TRP A 28 17.93 -8.67 9.04
CA TRP A 28 17.25 -9.92 9.41
C TRP A 28 15.91 -9.72 10.13
N ARG A 29 15.48 -8.48 10.38
CA ARG A 29 14.16 -8.13 10.93
C ARG A 29 13.23 -7.46 9.92
N ARG A 30 13.30 -7.84 8.64
CA ARG A 30 12.43 -7.27 7.61
C ARG A 30 11.45 -8.32 7.14
N ALA A 31 10.24 -8.26 7.67
CA ALA A 31 9.13 -8.95 7.03
C ALA A 31 8.86 -8.26 5.70
N MET A 32 8.95 -9.01 4.61
CA MET A 32 8.81 -8.48 3.26
C MET A 32 7.61 -9.15 2.62
N THR A 33 6.85 -8.37 1.86
CA THR A 33 5.70 -8.91 1.15
C THR A 33 5.78 -8.60 -0.31
N ARG A 34 5.61 -9.62 -1.15
CA ARG A 34 5.67 -9.51 -2.60
C ARG A 34 4.26 -9.45 -3.18
N VAL A 35 4.05 -8.48 -4.06
CA VAL A 35 2.86 -8.40 -4.89
C VAL A 35 3.13 -9.12 -6.20
N ARG A 36 2.37 -10.18 -6.49
CA ARG A 36 2.58 -11.04 -7.68
C ARG A 36 1.46 -10.98 -8.69
N GLN A 37 0.26 -10.59 -8.27
CA GLN A 37 -0.93 -10.64 -9.10
C GLN A 37 -1.80 -9.41 -8.82
N SER A 38 -2.51 -8.97 -9.85
CA SER A 38 -3.53 -7.93 -9.73
C SER A 38 -4.91 -8.52 -10.08
N LEU A 39 -5.92 -8.10 -9.35
CA LEU A 39 -7.31 -8.46 -9.63
C LEU A 39 -7.96 -7.30 -10.38
N GLN A 40 -8.48 -7.57 -11.58
CA GLN A 40 -9.14 -6.56 -12.41
C GLN A 40 -10.52 -7.04 -12.82
N ARG A 41 -11.47 -6.10 -12.95
CA ARG A 41 -12.79 -6.39 -13.47
C ARG A 41 -12.79 -6.13 -14.99
N THR A 42 -12.94 -7.19 -15.78
CA THR A 42 -12.96 -7.13 -17.25
C THR A 42 -14.17 -7.88 -17.75
N GLY A 43 -15.01 -7.25 -18.58
CA GLY A 43 -16.21 -7.90 -19.14
C GLY A 43 -17.24 -8.36 -18.10
N GLY A 44 -17.29 -7.74 -16.91
CA GLY A 44 -18.22 -8.12 -15.85
C GLY A 44 -17.72 -9.19 -14.88
N GLU A 45 -16.52 -9.73 -15.09
CA GLU A 45 -15.91 -10.76 -14.24
C GLU A 45 -14.63 -10.26 -13.58
N LEU A 46 -14.31 -10.83 -12.41
CA LEU A 46 -13.02 -10.63 -11.76
C LEU A 46 -12.01 -11.60 -12.37
N ARG A 47 -10.96 -11.05 -12.97
CA ARG A 47 -9.86 -11.81 -13.57
C ARG A 47 -8.55 -11.47 -12.88
N PHE A 48 -7.78 -12.51 -12.59
CA PHE A 48 -6.38 -12.35 -12.20
C PHE A 48 -5.57 -12.00 -13.44
N GLY A 49 -4.81 -10.92 -13.37
CA GLY A 49 -3.82 -10.57 -14.37
C GLY A 49 -2.43 -10.57 -13.75
N PRO A 50 -1.38 -10.87 -14.54
CA PRO A 50 -0.03 -10.54 -14.12
C PRO A 50 0.04 -9.05 -13.82
N VAL A 51 0.93 -8.68 -12.90
CA VAL A 51 1.21 -7.26 -12.70
C VAL A 51 1.75 -6.67 -14.01
N LYS A 52 1.26 -5.49 -14.40
CA LYS A 52 1.40 -4.96 -15.78
C LYS A 52 2.83 -4.70 -16.26
N THR A 53 3.84 -4.80 -15.40
CA THR A 53 5.26 -4.55 -15.70
C THR A 53 6.19 -5.25 -14.69
N ASP A 54 7.42 -5.61 -15.09
CA ASP A 54 8.49 -6.14 -14.21
C ASP A 54 8.72 -5.29 -12.95
N GLY A 55 8.52 -3.96 -13.04
CA GLY A 55 8.62 -3.04 -11.90
C GLY A 55 7.51 -3.15 -10.85
N SER A 56 6.57 -4.09 -11.03
CA SER A 56 5.44 -4.30 -10.12
C SER A 56 5.62 -5.47 -9.16
N GLU A 57 6.57 -6.39 -9.44
CA GLU A 57 7.07 -7.35 -8.44
C GLU A 57 7.99 -6.63 -7.45
N ARG A 58 7.41 -5.92 -6.49
CA ARG A 58 8.17 -5.26 -5.42
C ARG A 58 8.01 -5.98 -4.10
N ALA A 59 9.10 -6.03 -3.35
CA ALA A 59 9.06 -6.41 -1.95
C ALA A 59 8.82 -5.17 -1.10
N VAL A 60 7.64 -5.10 -0.49
CA VAL A 60 7.30 -4.02 0.44
C VAL A 60 7.72 -4.46 1.84
N ALA A 61 8.58 -3.65 2.47
CA ALA A 61 8.94 -3.86 3.87
C ALA A 61 7.72 -3.61 4.75
N LEU A 62 7.42 -4.55 5.64
CA LEU A 62 6.35 -4.42 6.61
C LEU A 62 6.92 -4.04 7.98
N PRO A 63 6.28 -3.10 8.69
CA PRO A 63 6.48 -2.96 10.13
C PRO A 63 6.19 -4.29 10.84
N LEU A 64 6.93 -4.60 11.91
CA LEU A 64 6.70 -5.84 12.66
C LEU A 64 5.29 -5.91 13.26
N SER A 65 4.74 -4.77 13.70
CA SER A 65 3.36 -4.69 14.17
C SER A 65 2.34 -5.16 13.12
N LEU A 66 2.60 -4.87 11.84
CA LEU A 66 1.73 -5.33 10.74
C LEU A 66 1.86 -6.83 10.51
N VAL A 67 3.02 -7.44 10.80
CA VAL A 67 3.20 -8.90 10.72
C VAL A 67 2.26 -9.61 11.69
N ASP A 68 2.12 -9.09 12.91
CA ASP A 68 1.27 -9.70 13.92
C ASP A 68 -0.22 -9.55 13.56
N VAL A 69 -0.62 -8.40 13.02
CA VAL A 69 -1.96 -8.21 12.45
C VAL A 69 -2.24 -9.23 11.33
N LEU A 70 -1.28 -9.45 10.42
CA LEU A 70 -1.42 -10.41 9.33
C LEU A 70 -1.47 -11.86 9.80
N ARG A 71 -0.76 -12.20 10.88
CA ARG A 71 -0.84 -13.53 11.52
C ARG A 71 -2.23 -13.76 12.11
N GLY A 72 -2.76 -12.77 12.84
CA GLY A 72 -4.13 -12.81 13.37
C GLY A 72 -5.16 -12.97 12.26
N HIS A 73 -5.02 -12.20 11.17
CA HIS A 73 -5.87 -12.32 9.99
C HIS A 73 -5.80 -13.72 9.36
N ARG A 74 -4.61 -14.32 9.24
CA ARG A 74 -4.45 -15.69 8.71
C ARG A 74 -5.06 -16.76 9.62
N ALA A 75 -5.07 -16.55 10.94
CA ALA A 75 -5.76 -17.43 11.87
C ALA A 75 -7.28 -17.35 11.67
N LEU A 76 -7.84 -16.13 11.56
CA LEU A 76 -9.26 -15.93 11.25
C LEU A 76 -9.65 -16.55 9.90
N GLN A 77 -8.83 -16.38 8.86
CA GLN A 77 -9.10 -16.99 7.56
C GLN A 77 -9.16 -18.52 7.63
N ARG A 78 -8.36 -19.14 8.52
CA ARG A 78 -8.40 -20.59 8.74
C ARG A 78 -9.72 -21.03 9.35
N THR A 79 -10.22 -20.30 10.35
CA THR A 79 -11.53 -20.60 10.95
C THR A 79 -12.67 -20.38 9.96
N GLU A 80 -12.59 -19.34 9.11
CA GLU A 80 -13.53 -19.12 8.01
C GLU A 80 -13.50 -20.27 6.99
N ARG A 81 -12.31 -20.78 6.66
CA ARG A 81 -12.14 -21.94 5.76
C ARG A 81 -12.79 -23.19 6.34
N GLU A 82 -12.52 -23.48 7.60
CA GLU A 82 -13.13 -24.64 8.29
C GLU A 82 -14.66 -24.51 8.30
N ALA A 83 -15.20 -23.32 8.59
CA ALA A 83 -16.64 -23.07 8.57
C ALA A 83 -17.26 -23.10 7.16
N ALA A 84 -16.49 -22.78 6.12
CA ALA A 84 -16.96 -22.83 4.74
C ALA A 84 -17.06 -24.26 4.20
N GLY A 85 -16.21 -25.17 4.68
CA GLY A 85 -16.14 -26.56 4.21
C GLY A 85 -15.97 -26.64 2.70
N ASP A 86 -16.80 -27.44 2.04
CA ASP A 86 -16.77 -27.65 0.58
C ASP A 86 -17.04 -26.38 -0.25
N ARG A 87 -17.59 -25.33 0.36
CA ARG A 87 -17.81 -24.05 -0.32
C ARG A 87 -16.53 -23.22 -0.44
N TRP A 88 -15.47 -23.60 0.27
CA TRP A 88 -14.20 -22.87 0.22
C TRP A 88 -13.56 -22.97 -1.17
N ARG A 89 -13.24 -21.82 -1.76
CA ARG A 89 -12.50 -21.73 -3.01
C ARG A 89 -11.07 -21.31 -2.75
N GLU A 90 -10.14 -22.24 -2.98
CA GLU A 90 -8.72 -22.00 -2.75
C GLU A 90 -8.11 -21.18 -3.88
N HIS A 91 -7.57 -20.01 -3.52
CA HIS A 91 -6.91 -19.09 -4.44
C HIS A 91 -5.56 -18.59 -3.90
N GLY A 92 -5.13 -19.03 -2.71
CA GLY A 92 -3.87 -18.59 -2.08
C GLY A 92 -3.83 -17.10 -1.72
N LEU A 93 -4.98 -16.45 -1.59
CA LEU A 93 -5.08 -15.00 -1.34
C LEU A 93 -4.93 -14.69 0.15
N LEU A 94 -4.20 -13.62 0.45
CA LEU A 94 -4.10 -13.10 1.82
C LEU A 94 -5.44 -12.53 2.31
N PHE A 95 -6.20 -11.87 1.44
CA PHE A 95 -7.52 -11.34 1.74
C PHE A 95 -8.57 -11.99 0.84
N THR A 96 -9.56 -12.63 1.47
CA THR A 96 -10.64 -13.36 0.79
C THR A 96 -11.98 -12.95 1.36
N THR A 97 -13.06 -13.32 0.67
CA THR A 97 -14.36 -13.45 1.32
C THR A 97 -14.34 -14.64 2.30
N LYS A 98 -15.42 -14.80 3.08
CA LYS A 98 -15.60 -15.92 4.02
C LYS A 98 -15.61 -17.31 3.36
N ILE A 99 -15.68 -17.38 2.02
CA ILE A 99 -15.66 -18.63 1.24
C ILE A 99 -14.41 -18.73 0.35
N GLY A 100 -13.38 -17.95 0.61
CA GLY A 100 -12.08 -18.03 -0.09
C GLY A 100 -12.02 -17.28 -1.43
N THR A 101 -13.14 -16.72 -1.91
CA THR A 101 -13.16 -16.00 -3.20
C THR A 101 -12.50 -14.61 -3.12
N PRO A 102 -12.06 -14.05 -4.26
CA PRO A 102 -11.56 -12.69 -4.31
C PRO A 102 -12.61 -11.67 -3.88
N ILE A 103 -12.18 -10.62 -3.18
CA ILE A 103 -13.06 -9.52 -2.79
C ILE A 103 -13.24 -8.58 -3.98
N GLU A 104 -14.49 -8.31 -4.37
CA GLU A 104 -14.82 -7.33 -5.39
C GLU A 104 -14.34 -5.92 -4.96
N PRO A 105 -13.57 -5.18 -5.79
CA PRO A 105 -13.07 -3.85 -5.45
C PRO A 105 -14.15 -2.86 -4.99
N ARG A 106 -15.36 -2.93 -5.58
CA ARG A 106 -16.49 -2.10 -5.14
C ARG A 106 -16.91 -2.39 -3.70
N ASN A 107 -16.84 -3.65 -3.27
CA ASN A 107 -17.14 -4.04 -1.89
C ASN A 107 -16.07 -3.53 -0.92
N ILE A 108 -14.79 -3.52 -1.33
CA ILE A 108 -13.71 -2.93 -0.54
C ILE A 108 -13.99 -1.44 -0.30
N ASN A 109 -14.29 -0.68 -1.37
CA ASN A 109 -14.58 0.75 -1.26
C ASN A 109 -15.79 1.01 -0.34
N ARG A 110 -16.90 0.28 -0.54
CA ARG A 110 -18.09 0.42 0.31
C ARG A 110 -17.80 0.11 1.78
N HIS A 111 -17.07 -0.97 2.06
CA HIS A 111 -16.68 -1.32 3.43
C HIS A 111 -15.81 -0.22 4.03
N PHE A 112 -14.85 0.30 3.26
CA PHE A 112 -13.97 1.37 3.71
C PHE A 112 -14.73 2.66 4.01
N ASP A 113 -15.72 3.03 3.19
CA ASP A 113 -16.58 4.18 3.46
C ASP A 113 -17.32 4.04 4.80
N GLN A 114 -17.83 2.84 5.10
CA GLN A 114 -18.47 2.54 6.39
C GLN A 114 -17.48 2.61 7.56
N LEU A 115 -16.21 2.25 7.35
CA LEU A 115 -15.17 2.41 8.37
C LEU A 115 -14.88 3.88 8.64
N CYS A 116 -14.81 4.73 7.61
CA CYS A 116 -14.65 6.17 7.78
C CYS A 116 -15.80 6.76 8.60
N GLU A 117 -17.04 6.38 8.27
CA GLU A 117 -18.24 6.83 8.98
C GLU A 117 -18.22 6.40 10.45
N ARG A 118 -17.94 5.13 10.72
CA ARG A 118 -17.83 4.59 12.10
C ARG A 118 -16.71 5.23 12.90
N ALA A 119 -15.62 5.62 12.26
CA ALA A 119 -14.50 6.30 12.90
C ALA A 119 -14.75 7.81 13.09
N GLY A 120 -15.85 8.36 12.56
CA GLY A 120 -16.15 9.80 12.63
C GLY A 120 -15.18 10.67 11.83
N VAL A 121 -14.50 10.10 10.83
CA VAL A 121 -13.52 10.83 10.02
C VAL A 121 -14.09 11.19 8.65
N ARG A 122 -13.47 12.19 8.02
CA ARG A 122 -13.79 12.54 6.62
C ARG A 122 -13.68 11.30 5.74
N ARG A 123 -14.69 11.09 4.90
CA ARG A 123 -14.65 10.08 3.85
C ARG A 123 -13.51 10.35 2.87
N ILE A 124 -12.59 9.41 2.77
CA ILE A 124 -11.52 9.36 1.79
C ILE A 124 -11.61 8.07 0.99
N ARG A 125 -10.92 7.97 -0.14
CA ARG A 125 -10.92 6.77 -0.97
C ARG A 125 -9.78 5.85 -0.52
N VAL A 126 -9.89 4.55 -0.80
CA VAL A 126 -8.85 3.56 -0.46
C VAL A 126 -7.49 3.94 -1.07
N HIS A 127 -7.46 4.52 -2.27
CA HIS A 127 -6.21 4.99 -2.87
C HIS A 127 -5.61 6.21 -2.19
N ASP A 128 -6.41 7.00 -1.46
CA ASP A 128 -5.90 8.16 -0.71
C ASP A 128 -5.03 7.70 0.46
N LEU A 129 -5.24 6.49 1.00
CA LEU A 129 -4.36 5.89 2.02
C LEU A 129 -2.91 5.82 1.54
N ARG A 130 -2.70 5.58 0.24
CA ARG A 130 -1.36 5.57 -0.36
C ARG A 130 -0.75 6.96 -0.37
N HIS A 131 -1.56 7.99 -0.60
CA HIS A 131 -1.12 9.38 -0.51
C HIS A 131 -0.80 9.77 0.93
N SER A 132 -1.67 9.44 1.89
CA SER A 132 -1.43 9.65 3.32
C SER A 132 -0.14 8.98 3.80
N CYS A 133 0.11 7.73 3.40
CA CYS A 133 1.35 7.03 3.72
C CYS A 133 2.58 7.79 3.19
N ALA A 134 2.49 8.33 1.98
CA ALA A 134 3.56 9.09 1.37
C ALA A 134 3.85 10.40 2.11
N THR A 135 2.80 11.15 2.46
CA THR A 135 2.90 12.37 3.25
C THR A 135 3.49 12.09 4.63
N LEU A 136 3.04 11.04 5.31
CA LEU A 136 3.59 10.64 6.61
C LEU A 136 5.08 10.28 6.53
N LEU A 137 5.51 9.56 5.50
CA LEU A 137 6.93 9.25 5.31
C LEU A 137 7.75 10.52 5.01
N TYR A 138 7.20 11.45 4.24
CA TYR A 138 7.84 12.72 3.93
C TYR A 138 8.00 13.60 5.17
N ASP A 139 6.95 13.72 6.00
CA ASP A 139 6.99 14.48 7.25
C ASP A 139 7.99 13.88 8.26
N GLN A 140 8.32 12.59 8.14
CA GLN A 140 9.38 11.93 8.91
C GLN A 140 10.78 12.11 8.31
N GLY A 141 10.94 12.95 7.28
CA GLY A 141 12.21 13.25 6.65
C GLY A 141 12.74 12.17 5.70
N VAL A 142 11.90 11.24 5.26
CA VAL A 142 12.31 10.21 4.30
C VAL A 142 12.50 10.87 2.91
N PRO A 143 13.66 10.67 2.25
CA PRO A 143 13.90 11.22 0.90
C PRO A 143 12.86 10.72 -0.10
N LEU A 144 12.45 11.59 -1.02
CA LEU A 144 11.35 11.32 -1.93
C LEU A 144 11.60 10.12 -2.85
N GLU A 145 12.85 9.90 -3.24
CA GLU A 145 13.27 8.73 -4.02
C GLU A 145 12.99 7.43 -3.24
N ARG A 146 13.21 7.44 -1.92
CA ARG A 146 12.92 6.30 -1.04
C ARG A 146 11.43 6.10 -0.81
N ILE A 147 10.66 7.18 -0.75
CA ILE A 147 9.20 7.10 -0.69
C ILE A 147 8.65 6.46 -1.98
N GLN A 148 9.20 6.83 -3.13
CA GLN A 148 8.84 6.23 -4.42
C GLN A 148 9.19 4.75 -4.50
N ASP A 149 10.33 4.32 -3.95
CA ASP A 149 10.70 2.90 -3.82
C ASP A 149 9.66 2.13 -3.00
N VAL A 150 9.29 2.65 -1.82
CA VAL A 150 8.35 2.00 -0.88
C VAL A 150 6.95 1.88 -1.49
N LEU A 151 6.49 2.96 -2.11
CA LEU A 151 5.17 2.99 -2.70
C LEU A 151 5.18 2.24 -4.04
N GLY A 152 6.28 2.24 -4.79
CA GLY A 152 6.38 1.73 -6.15
C GLY A 152 6.07 2.82 -7.17
N HIS A 153 7.05 3.05 -8.06
CA HIS A 153 7.22 4.11 -9.05
C HIS A 153 6.04 4.46 -9.98
N SER A 154 4.93 3.73 -9.94
CA SER A 154 3.85 3.77 -10.95
C SER A 154 2.71 4.74 -10.66
N SER A 155 2.82 5.64 -9.68
CA SER A 155 1.78 6.66 -9.42
C SER A 155 2.32 8.08 -9.60
N PRO A 156 2.38 8.58 -10.85
CA PRO A 156 2.74 9.96 -11.15
C PRO A 156 1.91 10.97 -10.34
N THR A 157 0.66 10.65 -10.04
CA THR A 157 -0.25 11.48 -9.25
C THR A 157 0.21 11.61 -7.79
N VAL A 158 0.57 10.50 -7.13
CA VAL A 158 1.05 10.53 -5.74
C VAL A 158 2.39 11.27 -5.68
N THR A 159 3.30 10.97 -6.59
CA THR A 159 4.58 11.65 -6.71
C THR A 159 4.40 13.15 -6.91
N LYS A 160 3.58 13.57 -7.88
CA LYS A 160 3.34 14.99 -8.18
C LYS A 160 2.74 15.75 -7.00
N SER A 161 1.76 15.19 -6.30
CA SER A 161 1.15 15.86 -5.16
C SER A 161 2.12 16.06 -3.99
N ILE A 162 2.98 15.08 -3.71
CA ILE A 162 4.01 15.22 -2.67
C ILE A 162 5.06 16.24 -3.11
N TYR A 163 5.50 16.21 -4.38
CA TYR A 163 6.40 17.23 -4.91
C TYR A 163 5.83 18.63 -4.74
N VAL A 164 4.55 18.85 -5.06
CA VAL A 164 3.92 20.18 -4.92
C VAL A 164 3.95 20.67 -3.46
N GLU A 165 3.61 19.81 -2.50
CA GLU A 165 3.63 20.17 -1.07
C GLU A 165 5.05 20.35 -0.54
N ALA A 166 5.96 19.44 -0.88
CA ALA A 166 7.38 19.50 -0.52
C ALA A 166 8.05 20.76 -1.08
N THR A 167 7.80 21.08 -2.35
CA THR A 167 8.33 22.28 -3.00
C THR A 167 7.78 23.55 -2.34
N ARG A 168 6.49 23.60 -1.97
CA ARG A 168 5.94 24.76 -1.26
C ARG A 168 6.62 25.00 0.09
N ARG A 169 6.81 23.95 0.90
CA ARG A 169 7.50 24.08 2.21
C ARG A 169 8.95 24.49 2.05
N VAL A 170 9.69 23.87 1.13
CA VAL A 170 11.09 24.21 0.85
C VAL A 170 11.22 25.64 0.31
N GLN A 171 10.29 26.10 -0.53
CA GLN A 171 10.26 27.48 -1.01
C GLN A 171 10.02 28.47 0.12
N GLN A 172 9.08 28.18 1.02
CA GLN A 172 8.80 29.05 2.17
C GLN A 172 10.03 29.14 3.10
N ASP A 173 10.61 28.01 3.50
CA ASP A 173 11.83 27.97 4.32
C ASP A 173 13.00 28.74 3.69
N ALA A 174 13.17 28.63 2.37
CA ALA A 174 14.23 29.32 1.65
C ALA A 174 14.00 30.85 1.59
N VAL A 175 12.76 31.27 1.38
CA VAL A 175 12.36 32.69 1.39
C VAL A 175 12.48 33.27 2.79
N ASP A 176 12.07 32.53 3.83
CA ASP A 176 12.16 32.98 5.23
C ASP A 176 13.64 33.17 5.63
N ARG A 177 14.52 32.20 5.29
CA ARG A 177 15.99 32.33 5.49
C ARG A 177 16.60 33.53 4.76
N LEU A 178 16.10 33.83 3.57
CA LEU A 178 16.53 35.00 2.82
C LEU A 178 16.03 36.29 3.47
N GLY A 179 14.80 36.32 3.99
CA GLY A 179 14.25 37.44 4.75
C GLY A 179 15.10 37.82 5.96
N PHE A 180 15.57 36.83 6.72
CA PHE A 180 16.48 37.05 7.86
C PHE A 180 17.78 37.79 7.50
N LEU A 181 18.23 37.75 6.24
CA LEU A 181 19.42 38.49 5.80
C LEU A 181 19.16 39.98 5.56
N PHE A 182 17.89 40.36 5.40
CA PHE A 182 17.47 41.75 5.13
C PHE A 182 16.90 42.45 6.37
N ASP A 183 16.55 41.69 7.40
CA ASP A 183 16.05 42.19 8.70
C ASP A 183 17.17 42.37 9.75
N ALA A 184 18.44 42.25 9.36
CA ALA A 184 19.64 42.45 10.18
C ALA A 184 20.38 43.75 9.81
#